data_AF-A0A0C3A3R7-F1
#
_entry.id   AF-A0A0C3A3R7-F1
#
_cell.length_a   1.000
_cell.length_b   1.000
_cell.length_c   1.000
_cell.angle_alpha   90.00
_cell.angle_beta   90.00
_cell.angle_gamma   90.00
#
_symmetry.space_group_name_H-M   'P 1'
#
loop_
_entity.id
_entity.type
_entity.pdbx_description
1 polymer ?
#
loop_
_entity_poly.entity_id
_entity_poly.type
_entity_poly.pdbx_seq_one_letter_code
_entity_poly.pdbx_strand_id
1 'polypeptide(L)'
;MDGVGGKPAWAWIFILEGLITVVAGAMSPWIIVDFPENASFLTEAERTVVIRRLQCDNQFSAVGERLKFKHIKKSFTEWKTYVGMLVFGAITMPAYALALFLPSIINEATPANLLTIPVYVAACIFVCIVGVLGDRYSQRGLFNLICLPVGATGFIILLASRDAKLSYFAVFLAASSWVANNIEGSSKRSVTLAMTIASGNVQGIVSSNIYRANQTPWYPIGHGIALMYVILAIIGTVILRYILKRENARRDRGERDEIIQGQEGGHITNGCFGSVEEAKREKGDEWSGYRYTL
;
A
#
# COMPACT_ATOMS: atom_id res chain seq x y z
N MET A 1 -11.54 34.11 -7.68
CA MET A 1 -11.77 35.16 -6.66
C MET A 1 -10.58 36.11 -6.65
N ASP A 2 -10.21 36.66 -7.81
CA ASP A 2 -9.06 37.57 -7.88
C ASP A 2 -9.45 38.95 -7.34
N GLY A 3 -8.62 39.53 -6.46
CA GLY A 3 -8.87 40.83 -5.82
C GLY A 3 -9.89 40.82 -4.67
N VAL A 4 -10.59 39.70 -4.43
CA VAL A 4 -11.52 39.56 -3.29
C VAL A 4 -10.71 39.57 -1.98
N GLY A 5 -11.05 40.46 -1.05
CA GLY A 5 -10.34 40.61 0.22
C GLY A 5 -8.87 41.06 0.09
N GLY A 6 -8.51 41.68 -1.04
CA GLY A 6 -7.13 42.11 -1.32
C GLY A 6 -6.14 40.97 -1.53
N LYS A 7 -6.63 39.76 -1.82
CA LYS A 7 -5.80 38.57 -2.04
C LYS A 7 -5.83 38.12 -3.50
N PRO A 8 -4.72 37.61 -4.02
CA PRO A 8 -4.67 37.04 -5.37
C PRO A 8 -5.49 35.74 -5.44
N ALA A 9 -6.00 35.41 -6.63
CA ALA A 9 -6.85 34.23 -6.83
C ALA A 9 -6.25 32.90 -6.32
N TRP A 10 -4.93 32.71 -6.45
CA TRP A 10 -4.25 31.49 -5.99
C TRP A 10 -4.29 31.32 -4.47
N ALA A 11 -4.30 32.43 -3.71
CA ALA A 11 -4.34 32.38 -2.25
C ALA A 11 -5.70 31.86 -1.76
N TRP A 12 -6.78 32.19 -2.47
CA TRP A 12 -8.13 31.69 -2.15
C TRP A 12 -8.28 30.19 -2.33
N ILE A 13 -7.52 29.56 -3.25
CA ILE A 13 -7.50 28.10 -3.40
C ILE A 13 -7.02 27.45 -2.10
N PHE A 14 -5.85 27.88 -1.60
CA PHE A 14 -5.30 27.36 -0.34
C PHE A 14 -6.16 27.70 0.88
N ILE A 15 -6.75 28.88 0.94
CA ILE A 15 -7.61 29.29 2.06
C ILE A 15 -8.86 28.42 2.13
N LEU A 16 -9.55 28.20 1.01
CA LEU A 16 -10.78 27.41 0.99
C LEU A 16 -10.50 25.93 1.27
N GLU A 17 -9.49 25.35 0.63
CA GLU A 17 -9.09 23.96 0.85
C GLU A 17 -8.59 23.71 2.28
N GLY A 18 -7.78 24.64 2.81
CA GLY A 18 -7.32 24.61 4.18
C GLY A 18 -8.47 24.76 5.19
N LEU A 19 -9.44 25.64 4.93
CA LEU A 19 -10.60 25.83 5.80
C LEU A 19 -11.45 24.56 5.89
N ILE A 20 -11.70 23.89 4.76
CA ILE A 20 -12.44 22.61 4.75
C ILE A 20 -11.70 21.58 5.62
N THR A 21 -10.37 21.54 5.55
CA THR A 21 -9.55 20.63 6.36
C THR A 21 -9.60 20.97 7.84
N VAL A 22 -9.56 22.27 8.20
CA VAL A 22 -9.71 22.73 9.59
C VAL A 22 -11.09 22.36 10.14
N VAL A 23 -12.16 22.55 9.36
CA VAL A 23 -13.51 22.16 9.76
C VAL A 23 -13.61 20.65 9.96
N ALA A 24 -13.09 19.85 9.02
CA ALA A 24 -13.04 18.39 9.16
C ALA A 24 -12.25 17.95 10.39
N GLY A 25 -11.11 18.59 10.67
CA GLY A 25 -10.30 18.34 11.87
C GLY A 25 -11.03 18.72 13.15
N ALA A 26 -11.72 19.87 13.18
CA ALA A 26 -12.55 20.28 14.31
C ALA A 26 -13.73 19.33 14.53
N MET A 27 -14.26 18.71 13.46
CA MET A 27 -15.34 17.72 13.54
C MET A 27 -14.87 16.31 13.93
N SER A 28 -13.57 16.01 13.81
CA SER A 28 -13.02 14.69 14.10
C SER A 28 -13.36 14.12 15.50
N PRO A 29 -13.33 14.86 16.63
CA PRO A 29 -13.67 14.30 17.94
C PRO A 29 -15.14 13.87 18.07
N TRP A 30 -16.05 14.39 17.24
CA TRP A 30 -17.47 14.00 17.25
C TRP A 30 -17.78 12.85 16.29
N ILE A 31 -16.96 12.68 15.25
CA ILE A 31 -17.18 11.67 14.19
C ILE A 31 -16.37 10.40 14.47
N ILE A 32 -15.12 10.52 14.91
CA ILE A 32 -14.21 9.40 15.12
C ILE A 32 -14.46 8.83 16.50
N VAL A 33 -15.00 7.62 16.54
CA VAL A 33 -15.12 6.83 17.76
C VAL A 33 -13.97 5.84 17.81
N ASP A 34 -13.20 5.85 18.90
CA ASP A 34 -12.00 5.00 19.05
C ASP A 34 -12.32 3.50 18.97
N PHE A 35 -13.47 3.08 19.49
CA PHE A 35 -13.88 1.67 19.50
C PHE A 35 -15.38 1.50 19.26
N PRO A 36 -15.81 0.40 18.59
CA PRO A 36 -17.22 0.08 18.38
C PRO A 36 -18.03 -0.01 19.67
N GLU A 37 -17.38 -0.31 20.80
CA GLU A 37 -17.99 -0.35 22.13
C GLU A 37 -18.47 1.03 22.61
N ASN A 38 -17.73 2.09 22.25
CA ASN A 38 -18.05 3.47 22.61
C ASN A 38 -18.91 4.17 21.54
N ALA A 39 -19.28 3.47 20.46
CA ALA A 39 -20.01 4.04 19.35
C ALA A 39 -21.48 4.23 19.73
N SER A 40 -21.89 5.48 19.90
CA SER A 40 -23.27 5.88 20.21
C SER A 40 -24.23 5.69 19.03
N PHE A 41 -23.71 5.54 17.81
CA PHE A 41 -24.50 5.37 16.59
C PHE A 41 -24.80 3.90 16.23
N LEU A 42 -24.18 2.92 16.90
CA LEU A 42 -24.41 1.50 16.64
C LEU A 42 -25.47 0.94 17.58
N THR A 43 -26.42 0.19 17.04
CA THR A 43 -27.30 -0.67 17.86
C THR A 43 -26.49 -1.81 18.50
N GLU A 44 -27.01 -2.41 19.58
CA GLU A 44 -26.33 -3.55 20.22
C GLU A 44 -26.05 -4.70 19.24
N ALA A 45 -27.03 -5.02 18.38
CA ALA A 45 -26.87 -6.08 17.39
C ALA A 45 -25.77 -5.76 16.36
N GLU A 46 -25.73 -4.54 15.84
CA GLU A 46 -24.67 -4.10 14.92
C GLU A 46 -23.31 -4.09 15.60
N ARG A 47 -23.24 -3.61 16.85
CA ARG A 47 -22.03 -3.60 17.66
C ARG A 47 -21.49 -5.02 17.84
N THR A 48 -22.33 -6.00 18.16
CA THR A 48 -21.89 -7.41 18.27
C THR A 48 -21.35 -7.94 16.95
N VAL A 49 -21.98 -7.61 15.82
CA VAL A 49 -21.49 -8.02 14.49
C VAL A 49 -20.14 -7.37 14.17
N VAL A 50 -19.98 -6.09 14.47
CA VAL A 50 -18.73 -5.35 14.25
C VAL A 50 -17.62 -5.91 15.13
N ILE A 51 -17.87 -6.09 16.43
CA ILE A 51 -16.94 -6.72 17.38
C ILE A 51 -16.51 -8.11 16.88
N ARG A 52 -17.47 -8.94 16.48
CA ARG A 52 -17.19 -10.29 15.97
C ARG A 52 -16.36 -10.24 14.69
N ARG A 53 -16.62 -9.30 13.77
CA ARG A 53 -15.79 -9.10 12.57
C ARG A 53 -14.37 -8.68 12.92
N LEU A 54 -14.19 -7.70 13.82
CA LEU A 54 -12.85 -7.32 14.29
C LEU A 54 -12.12 -8.48 14.98
N GLN A 55 -12.83 -9.36 15.70
CA GLN A 55 -12.27 -10.59 16.28
C GLN A 55 -11.86 -11.60 15.20
N CYS A 56 -12.69 -11.81 14.18
CA CYS A 56 -12.38 -12.67 13.04
C CYS A 56 -11.18 -12.13 12.22
N ASP A 57 -11.07 -10.82 12.05
CA ASP A 57 -9.98 -10.17 11.32
C ASP A 57 -8.68 -10.05 12.14
N ASN A 58 -8.65 -10.64 13.35
CA ASN A 58 -7.58 -10.50 14.34
C ASN A 58 -7.22 -9.03 14.66
N GLN A 59 -8.15 -8.09 14.45
CA GLN A 59 -7.99 -6.68 14.79
C GLN A 59 -8.32 -6.37 16.25
N PHE A 60 -8.97 -7.31 16.95
CA PHE A 60 -9.40 -7.15 18.34
C PHE A 60 -8.25 -7.10 19.38
N SER A 61 -7.01 -7.37 18.97
CA SER A 61 -5.82 -7.28 19.86
C SER A 61 -5.53 -5.84 20.35
N ALA A 62 -6.20 -4.82 19.83
CA ALA A 62 -5.96 -3.42 20.19
C ALA A 62 -6.49 -3.02 21.59
N VAL A 63 -7.40 -3.77 22.20
CA VAL A 63 -7.87 -3.47 23.56
C VAL A 63 -6.85 -3.99 24.58
N GLY A 64 -5.98 -3.10 25.05
CA GLY A 64 -5.06 -3.36 26.16
C GLY A 64 -3.68 -3.94 25.80
N GLU A 65 -3.35 -4.13 24.51
CA GLU A 65 -1.97 -4.45 24.12
C GLU A 65 -1.04 -3.27 24.36
N ARG A 66 -0.25 -3.36 25.44
CA ARG A 66 0.88 -2.45 25.62
C ARG A 66 1.92 -2.76 24.55
N LEU A 67 2.35 -1.72 23.84
CA LEU A 67 3.37 -1.78 22.80
C LEU A 67 4.69 -2.27 23.43
N LYS A 68 5.00 -3.56 23.25
CA LYS A 68 6.22 -4.17 23.82
C LYS A 68 7.41 -3.80 22.95
N PHE A 69 8.47 -3.23 23.52
CA PHE A 69 9.70 -2.89 22.81
C PHE A 69 10.32 -4.09 22.06
N LYS A 70 10.15 -5.30 22.60
CA LYS A 70 10.53 -6.56 21.95
C LYS A 70 9.89 -6.73 20.56
N HIS A 71 8.62 -6.35 20.40
CA HIS A 71 7.91 -6.41 19.13
C HIS A 71 8.44 -5.39 18.13
N ILE A 72 8.75 -4.17 18.60
CA ILE A 72 9.39 -3.13 17.78
C ILE A 72 10.72 -3.64 17.23
N LYS A 73 11.63 -4.08 18.12
CA LYS A 73 12.96 -4.58 17.72
C LYS A 73 12.84 -5.73 16.72
N LYS A 74 11.88 -6.64 16.93
CA LYS A 74 11.62 -7.73 16.00
C LYS A 74 11.22 -7.23 14.61
N SER A 75 10.33 -6.24 14.51
CA SER A 75 9.92 -5.65 13.22
C SER A 75 11.09 -5.06 12.43
N PHE A 76 12.08 -4.46 13.11
CA PHE A 76 13.31 -3.94 12.50
C PHE A 76 14.29 -5.02 12.02
N THR A 77 14.22 -6.24 12.55
CA THR A 77 15.08 -7.36 12.14
C THR A 77 14.39 -8.34 11.20
N GLU A 78 13.07 -8.21 11.03
CA GLU A 78 12.27 -9.12 10.23
C GLU A 78 12.51 -8.90 8.73
N TRP A 79 12.97 -9.93 8.03
CA TRP A 79 13.26 -9.84 6.60
C TRP A 79 12.03 -9.51 5.75
N LYS A 80 10.83 -9.94 6.18
CA LYS A 80 9.54 -9.65 5.50
C LYS A 80 9.27 -8.15 5.42
N THR A 81 9.65 -7.40 6.46
CA THR A 81 9.52 -5.93 6.50
C THR A 81 10.34 -5.31 5.38
N TYR A 82 11.59 -5.71 5.20
CA TYR A 82 12.46 -5.16 4.16
C TYR A 82 12.03 -5.55 2.74
N VAL A 83 11.52 -6.77 2.54
CA VAL A 83 10.95 -7.16 1.25
C VAL A 83 9.68 -6.34 0.95
N GLY A 84 8.82 -6.12 1.94
CA GLY A 84 7.66 -5.23 1.82
C GLY A 84 8.07 -3.78 1.49
N MET A 85 9.07 -3.24 2.19
CA MET A 85 9.64 -1.91 1.94
C MET A 85 10.18 -1.78 0.51
N LEU A 86 10.88 -2.80 0.01
CA LEU A 86 11.42 -2.83 -1.35
C LEU A 86 10.29 -2.85 -2.38
N VAL A 87 9.31 -3.74 -2.24
CA VAL A 87 8.18 -3.83 -3.17
C VAL A 87 7.38 -2.54 -3.18
N PHE A 88 7.01 -2.02 -2.01
CA PHE A 88 6.25 -0.77 -1.88
C PHE A 88 7.03 0.42 -2.43
N GLY A 89 8.31 0.55 -2.08
CA GLY A 89 9.20 1.57 -2.62
C GLY A 89 9.31 1.48 -4.15
N ALA A 90 9.37 0.27 -4.68
CA ALA A 90 9.51 0.05 -6.11
C ALA A 90 8.24 0.34 -6.92
N ILE A 91 7.06 0.22 -6.31
CA ILE A 91 5.79 0.62 -6.92
C ILE A 91 5.56 2.13 -6.79
N THR A 92 5.92 2.72 -5.65
CA THR A 92 5.70 4.15 -5.37
C THR A 92 6.61 5.06 -6.17
N MET A 93 7.85 4.65 -6.47
CA MET A 93 8.77 5.50 -7.23
C MET A 93 8.24 5.85 -8.63
N PRO A 94 7.87 4.88 -9.50
CA PRO A 94 7.32 5.20 -10.82
C PRO A 94 6.00 5.98 -10.72
N ALA A 95 5.17 5.73 -9.70
CA ALA A 95 3.93 6.45 -9.48
C ALA A 95 4.18 7.94 -9.18
N TYR A 96 5.10 8.26 -8.26
CA TYR A 96 5.50 9.64 -7.99
C TYR A 96 6.16 10.29 -9.20
N ALA A 97 7.02 9.56 -9.91
CA ALA A 97 7.69 10.11 -11.07
C ALA A 97 6.71 10.43 -12.21
N LEU A 98 5.73 9.55 -12.45
CA LEU A 98 4.63 9.85 -13.35
C LEU A 98 3.86 11.07 -12.85
N ALA A 99 3.41 11.10 -11.59
CA ALA A 99 2.60 12.22 -11.08
C ALA A 99 3.30 13.60 -11.21
N LEU A 100 4.59 13.66 -10.91
CA LEU A 100 5.38 14.89 -10.97
C LEU A 100 5.66 15.35 -12.41
N PHE A 101 5.95 14.42 -13.31
CA PHE A 101 6.43 14.72 -14.65
C PHE A 101 5.41 14.43 -15.76
N LEU A 102 4.19 14.01 -15.42
CA LEU A 102 3.12 13.72 -16.38
C LEU A 102 2.89 14.85 -17.38
N PRO A 103 2.79 16.14 -16.95
CA PRO A 103 2.61 17.24 -17.89
C PRO A 103 3.82 17.40 -18.81
N SER A 104 5.04 17.28 -18.27
CA SER A 104 6.28 17.36 -19.04
C SER A 104 6.43 16.21 -20.05
N ILE A 105 5.95 15.02 -19.71
CA ILE A 105 5.92 13.84 -20.61
C ILE A 105 4.90 14.04 -21.75
N ILE A 106 3.77 14.70 -21.47
CA ILE A 106 2.67 14.92 -22.43
C ILE A 106 2.86 16.22 -23.26
N ASN A 107 3.99 16.93 -23.09
CA ASN A 107 4.43 18.17 -23.76
C ASN A 107 3.98 19.47 -23.05
N GLU A 108 4.83 20.52 -23.03
CA GLU A 108 4.74 21.65 -22.07
C GLU A 108 3.67 22.75 -22.36
N ALA A 109 2.82 22.61 -23.37
CA ALA A 109 1.86 23.66 -23.71
C ALA A 109 0.53 23.48 -22.95
N THR A 110 -0.09 24.60 -22.56
CA THR A 110 -1.34 24.78 -21.82
C THR A 110 -2.52 23.79 -22.06
N PRO A 111 -2.70 23.13 -23.21
CA PRO A 111 -3.63 21.98 -23.32
C PRO A 111 -3.17 20.68 -22.62
N ALA A 112 -1.91 20.49 -22.28
CA ALA A 112 -1.37 19.25 -21.72
C ALA A 112 -1.83 18.98 -20.28
N ASN A 113 -2.02 20.02 -19.45
CA ASN A 113 -2.61 19.86 -18.12
C ASN A 113 -4.03 19.29 -18.22
N LEU A 114 -4.81 19.70 -19.23
CA LEU A 114 -6.13 19.12 -19.49
C LEU A 114 -6.04 17.66 -19.93
N LEU A 115 -4.98 17.28 -20.67
CA LEU A 115 -4.73 15.88 -21.09
C LEU A 115 -4.27 14.98 -19.95
N THR A 116 -3.79 15.53 -18.82
CA THR A 116 -3.52 14.71 -17.62
C THR A 116 -4.79 14.23 -16.93
N ILE A 117 -5.90 14.98 -17.04
CA ILE A 117 -7.15 14.68 -16.33
C ILE A 117 -7.70 13.31 -16.74
N PRO A 118 -7.85 12.97 -18.05
CA PRO A 118 -8.28 11.65 -18.47
C PRO A 118 -7.39 10.52 -17.96
N VAL A 119 -6.08 10.74 -17.87
CA VAL A 119 -5.13 9.74 -17.35
C VAL A 119 -5.42 9.44 -15.88
N TYR A 120 -5.58 10.48 -15.05
CA TYR A 120 -5.89 10.30 -13.63
C TYR A 120 -7.28 9.69 -13.39
N VAL A 121 -8.29 10.07 -14.19
CA VAL A 121 -9.62 9.47 -14.11
C VAL A 121 -9.57 7.99 -14.47
N ALA A 122 -8.88 7.62 -15.55
CA ALA A 122 -8.73 6.22 -15.95
C ALA A 122 -7.94 5.42 -14.90
N ALA A 123 -6.86 5.99 -14.35
CA ALA A 123 -6.10 5.37 -13.26
C ALA A 123 -6.96 5.15 -12.01
N CYS A 124 -7.78 6.14 -11.63
CA CYS A 124 -8.70 6.03 -10.51
C CYS A 124 -9.72 4.89 -10.71
N ILE A 125 -10.38 4.85 -11.87
CA ILE A 125 -11.32 3.77 -12.22
C ILE A 125 -10.62 2.41 -12.15
N PHE A 126 -9.42 2.32 -12.72
CA PHE A 126 -8.64 1.07 -12.72
C PHE A 126 -8.28 0.62 -11.31
N VAL A 127 -7.79 1.53 -10.45
CA VAL A 127 -7.49 1.26 -9.04
C VAL A 127 -8.73 0.77 -8.30
N CYS A 128 -9.89 1.39 -8.50
CA CYS A 128 -11.15 0.96 -7.88
C CYS A 128 -11.55 -0.45 -8.35
N ILE A 129 -11.48 -0.73 -9.65
CA ILE A 129 -11.80 -2.06 -10.20
C ILE A 129 -10.86 -3.11 -9.61
N VAL A 130 -9.55 -2.88 -9.67
CA VAL A 130 -8.55 -3.81 -9.15
C VAL A 130 -8.67 -3.99 -7.64
N GLY A 131 -9.01 -2.94 -6.90
CA GLY A 131 -9.29 -3.00 -5.46
C GLY A 131 -10.49 -3.91 -5.16
N VAL A 132 -11.62 -3.68 -5.82
CA VAL A 132 -12.84 -4.49 -5.64
C VAL A 132 -12.61 -5.95 -6.04
N LEU A 133 -11.92 -6.20 -7.14
CA LEU A 133 -11.57 -7.56 -7.57
C LEU A 133 -10.58 -8.21 -6.59
N GLY A 134 -9.57 -7.46 -6.16
CA GLY A 134 -8.58 -7.91 -5.18
C GLY A 134 -9.22 -8.35 -3.87
N ASP A 135 -10.20 -7.59 -3.39
CA ASP A 135 -10.96 -7.88 -2.17
C ASP A 135 -11.92 -9.05 -2.37
N ARG A 136 -12.59 -9.14 -3.53
CA ARG A 136 -13.54 -10.22 -3.81
C ARG A 136 -12.88 -11.59 -3.94
N TYR A 137 -11.69 -11.65 -4.53
CA TYR A 137 -10.98 -12.92 -4.77
C TYR A 137 -9.94 -13.25 -3.68
N SER A 138 -9.68 -12.34 -2.74
CA SER A 138 -8.66 -12.50 -1.68
C SER A 138 -7.28 -12.94 -2.23
N GLN A 139 -6.94 -12.51 -3.45
CA GLN A 139 -5.68 -12.82 -4.15
C GLN A 139 -5.00 -11.55 -4.64
N ARG A 140 -4.85 -10.60 -3.72
CA ARG A 140 -4.26 -9.27 -3.96
C ARG A 140 -2.85 -9.37 -4.57
N GLY A 141 -2.07 -10.42 -4.24
CA GLY A 141 -0.76 -10.66 -4.84
C GLY A 141 -0.81 -11.00 -6.32
N LEU A 142 -1.85 -11.70 -6.78
CA LEU A 142 -2.04 -12.07 -8.19
C LEU A 142 -2.39 -10.84 -9.04
N PHE A 143 -3.27 -9.97 -8.55
CA PHE A 143 -3.61 -8.73 -9.26
C PHE A 143 -2.40 -7.81 -9.41
N ASN A 144 -1.53 -7.74 -8.39
CA ASN A 144 -0.28 -7.00 -8.51
C ASN A 144 0.64 -7.58 -9.61
N LEU A 145 0.76 -8.91 -9.68
CA LEU A 145 1.54 -9.59 -10.73
C LEU A 145 0.97 -9.43 -12.15
N ILE A 146 -0.32 -9.14 -12.28
CA ILE A 146 -0.96 -8.89 -13.58
C ILE A 146 -0.78 -7.42 -13.98
N CYS A 147 -0.95 -6.48 -13.07
CA CYS A 147 -0.92 -5.05 -13.39
C CYS A 147 0.51 -4.50 -13.57
N LEU A 148 1.50 -5.01 -12.83
CA LEU A 148 2.89 -4.55 -12.95
C LEU A 148 3.47 -4.75 -14.36
N PRO A 149 3.30 -5.91 -15.04
CA PRO A 149 3.66 -6.06 -16.44
C PRO A 149 2.97 -5.08 -17.38
N VAL A 150 1.71 -4.71 -17.12
CA VAL A 150 0.99 -3.72 -17.95
C VAL A 150 1.62 -2.34 -17.82
N GLY A 151 2.03 -1.92 -16.62
CA GLY A 151 2.81 -0.68 -16.51
C GLY A 151 4.22 -0.79 -17.07
N ALA A 152 4.86 -1.96 -16.97
CA ALA A 152 6.17 -2.19 -17.58
C ALA A 152 6.10 -2.03 -19.10
N THR A 153 5.07 -2.57 -19.76
CA THR A 153 4.87 -2.34 -21.21
C THR A 153 4.64 -0.87 -21.53
N GLY A 154 3.92 -0.13 -20.69
CA GLY A 154 3.81 1.34 -20.79
C GLY A 154 5.18 2.02 -20.79
N PHE A 155 6.05 1.74 -19.81
CA PHE A 155 7.39 2.33 -19.78
C PHE A 155 8.31 1.86 -20.92
N ILE A 156 8.18 0.61 -21.38
CA ILE A 156 8.90 0.10 -22.55
C ILE A 156 8.50 0.87 -23.82
N ILE A 157 7.20 1.12 -24.01
CA ILE A 157 6.71 1.90 -25.14
C ILE A 157 7.23 3.34 -25.07
N LEU A 158 7.24 3.97 -23.88
CA LEU A 158 7.80 5.31 -23.69
C LEU A 158 9.31 5.38 -24.00
N LEU A 159 10.05 4.29 -23.77
CA LEU A 159 11.47 4.20 -24.12
C LEU A 159 11.69 4.04 -25.62
N ALA A 160 10.91 3.17 -26.26
CA ALA A 160 11.14 2.73 -27.64
C ALA A 160 10.45 3.64 -28.68
N SER A 161 9.29 4.20 -28.35
CA SER A 161 8.51 5.02 -29.26
C SER A 161 8.93 6.48 -29.24
N ARG A 162 8.78 7.11 -30.40
CA ARG A 162 8.91 8.57 -30.60
C ARG A 162 7.62 9.17 -31.16
N ASP A 163 6.53 8.42 -31.18
CA ASP A 163 5.21 8.90 -31.60
C ASP A 163 4.46 9.46 -30.37
N ALA A 164 3.97 10.69 -30.47
CA ALA A 164 3.23 11.38 -29.42
C ALA A 164 1.92 10.67 -29.05
N LYS A 165 1.18 10.12 -30.04
CA LYS A 165 -0.09 9.40 -29.78
C LYS A 165 0.16 8.11 -29.03
N LEU A 166 1.19 7.37 -29.44
CA LEU A 166 1.57 6.13 -28.80
C LEU A 166 2.15 6.37 -27.39
N SER A 167 2.90 7.45 -27.20
CA SER A 167 3.42 7.86 -25.89
C SER A 167 2.28 8.25 -24.94
N TYR A 168 1.26 8.96 -25.44
CA TYR A 168 0.06 9.28 -24.65
C TYR A 168 -0.69 8.01 -24.22
N PHE A 169 -0.89 7.04 -25.12
CA PHE A 169 -1.46 5.74 -24.74
C PHE A 169 -0.60 4.98 -23.71
N ALA A 170 0.72 5.01 -23.89
CA ALA A 170 1.66 4.34 -23.00
C ALA A 170 1.62 4.89 -21.56
N VAL A 171 1.30 6.17 -21.41
CA VAL A 171 1.07 6.79 -20.10
C VAL A 171 -0.16 6.19 -19.38
N PHE A 172 -1.24 5.87 -20.08
CA PHE A 172 -2.40 5.17 -19.45
C PHE A 172 -2.00 3.78 -18.95
N LEU A 173 -1.22 3.05 -19.74
CA LEU A 173 -0.69 1.75 -19.32
C LEU A 173 0.24 1.89 -18.12
N ALA A 174 1.15 2.86 -18.14
CA ALA A 174 2.07 3.12 -17.05
C ALA A 174 1.33 3.53 -15.76
N ALA A 175 0.24 4.29 -15.86
CA ALA A 175 -0.60 4.64 -14.73
C ALA A 175 -1.38 3.44 -14.15
N SER A 176 -1.64 2.40 -14.96
CA SER A 176 -2.34 1.19 -14.51
C SER A 176 -1.48 0.25 -13.64
N SER A 177 -0.16 0.43 -13.56
CA SER A 177 0.66 -0.30 -12.56
C SER A 177 0.49 0.25 -11.16
N TRP A 178 -0.23 1.36 -10.99
CA TRP A 178 -0.60 1.85 -9.68
C TRP A 178 -1.65 0.91 -9.07
N VAL A 179 -1.17 -0.12 -8.37
CA VAL A 179 -2.03 -1.05 -7.63
C VAL A 179 -2.09 -0.61 -6.17
N ALA A 180 -3.28 -0.68 -5.59
CA ALA A 180 -3.47 -0.47 -4.16
C ALA A 180 -2.57 -1.45 -3.38
N ASN A 181 -1.66 -0.90 -2.59
CA ASN A 181 -0.77 -1.69 -1.75
C ASN A 181 -1.57 -2.35 -0.63
N ASN A 182 -1.47 -3.67 -0.52
CA ASN A 182 -2.25 -4.47 0.41
C ASN A 182 -1.36 -5.06 1.50
N ILE A 183 -0.92 -4.21 2.44
CA ILE A 183 -0.21 -4.65 3.65
C ILE A 183 -1.24 -4.73 4.77
N GLU A 184 -1.66 -5.94 5.12
CA GLU A 184 -2.80 -6.17 6.01
C GLU A 184 -2.36 -6.39 7.48
N GLY A 185 -2.98 -5.63 8.42
CA GLY A 185 -3.39 -5.91 9.83
C GLY A 185 -2.62 -5.28 11.02
N SER A 186 -2.87 -5.65 12.30
CA SER A 186 -2.51 -4.85 13.51
C SER A 186 -1.29 -5.27 14.40
N SER A 187 -0.83 -4.31 15.21
CA SER A 187 0.22 -4.28 16.25
C SER A 187 1.70 -4.45 15.84
N LYS A 188 2.24 -5.66 15.62
CA LYS A 188 3.59 -5.85 15.01
C LYS A 188 3.63 -5.26 13.60
N ARG A 189 2.47 -5.30 12.95
CA ARG A 189 2.23 -4.78 11.62
C ARG A 189 2.20 -3.26 11.57
N SER A 190 1.84 -2.52 12.63
CA SER A 190 1.83 -1.05 12.59
C SER A 190 3.24 -0.48 12.38
N VAL A 191 4.26 -1.07 13.01
CA VAL A 191 5.68 -0.67 12.80
C VAL A 191 6.14 -1.06 11.39
N THR A 192 5.86 -2.30 10.95
CA THR A 192 6.21 -2.77 9.60
C THR A 192 5.52 -1.96 8.51
N LEU A 193 4.24 -1.62 8.71
CA LEU A 193 3.45 -0.78 7.81
C LEU A 193 4.01 0.63 7.78
N ALA A 194 4.33 1.23 8.94
CA ALA A 194 4.95 2.55 9.02
C ALA A 194 6.30 2.57 8.31
N MET A 195 7.16 1.57 8.52
CA MET A 195 8.44 1.43 7.81
C MET A 195 8.24 1.31 6.30
N THR A 196 7.23 0.56 5.87
CA THR A 196 6.93 0.35 4.46
C THR A 196 6.40 1.63 3.80
N ILE A 197 5.47 2.33 4.45
CA ILE A 197 4.98 3.63 3.98
C ILE A 197 6.13 4.65 3.95
N ALA A 198 6.96 4.68 4.98
CA ALA A 198 8.13 5.56 5.05
C ALA A 198 9.11 5.29 3.90
N SER A 199 9.37 4.02 3.55
CA SER A 199 10.23 3.70 2.42
C SER A 199 9.66 4.21 1.10
N GLY A 200 8.35 4.12 0.88
CA GLY A 200 7.73 4.70 -0.32
C GLY A 200 7.81 6.23 -0.35
N ASN A 201 7.65 6.90 0.79
CA ASN A 201 7.81 8.36 0.84
C ASN A 201 9.23 8.82 0.53
N VAL A 202 10.26 8.06 0.93
CA VAL A 202 11.66 8.35 0.56
C VAL A 202 11.86 8.32 -0.96
N GLN A 203 11.08 7.52 -1.68
CA GLN A 203 11.16 7.46 -3.15
C GLN A 203 10.69 8.76 -3.83
N GLY A 204 10.00 9.65 -3.12
CA GLY A 204 9.71 11.00 -3.59
C GLY A 204 11.00 11.75 -3.97
N ILE A 205 12.04 11.64 -3.14
CA ILE A 205 13.36 12.27 -3.36
C ILE A 205 14.02 11.70 -4.62
N VAL A 206 13.94 10.38 -4.82
CA VAL A 206 14.50 9.74 -6.01
C VAL A 206 13.73 10.20 -7.25
N SER A 207 12.40 10.09 -7.21
CA SER A 207 11.51 10.39 -8.33
C SER A 207 11.65 11.83 -8.85
N SER A 208 11.85 12.81 -7.98
CA SER A 208 12.01 14.22 -8.37
C SER A 208 13.30 14.51 -9.16
N ASN A 209 14.26 13.58 -9.19
CA ASN A 209 15.58 13.77 -9.79
C ASN A 209 15.83 12.94 -11.06
N ILE A 210 14.91 12.04 -11.44
CA ILE A 210 15.15 11.12 -12.57
C ILE A 210 14.82 11.72 -13.94
N TYR A 211 13.88 12.67 -14.00
CA TYR A 211 13.49 13.36 -15.24
C TYR A 211 14.24 14.69 -15.32
N ARG A 212 15.28 14.74 -16.17
CA ARG A 212 16.16 15.90 -16.30
C ARG A 212 15.82 16.72 -17.55
N ALA A 213 15.88 18.04 -17.44
CA ALA A 213 15.59 18.95 -18.55
C ALA A 213 16.51 18.74 -19.77
N ASN A 214 17.76 18.29 -19.57
CA ASN A 214 18.68 18.00 -20.67
C ASN A 214 18.34 16.74 -21.48
N GLN A 215 17.27 16.02 -21.12
CA GLN A 215 16.81 14.79 -21.77
C GLN A 215 15.43 14.96 -22.41
N THR A 216 14.91 16.19 -22.45
CA THR A 216 13.67 16.51 -23.15
C THR A 216 13.77 16.16 -24.64
N PRO A 217 12.67 15.73 -25.29
CA PRO A 217 11.35 15.42 -24.72
C PRO A 217 11.19 13.94 -24.32
N TRP A 218 12.21 13.11 -24.54
CA TRP A 218 12.06 11.65 -24.52
C TRP A 218 12.46 10.97 -23.20
N TYR A 219 13.20 11.67 -22.34
CA TYR A 219 13.58 11.25 -21.00
C TYR A 219 13.99 9.76 -20.86
N PRO A 220 14.94 9.26 -21.67
CA PRO A 220 15.27 7.84 -21.71
C PRO A 220 15.80 7.31 -20.37
N ILE A 221 16.54 8.11 -19.61
CA ILE A 221 17.03 7.69 -18.28
C ILE A 221 15.87 7.65 -17.27
N GLY A 222 14.98 8.65 -17.28
CA GLY A 222 13.82 8.69 -16.39
C GLY A 222 12.91 7.47 -16.57
N HIS A 223 12.52 7.19 -17.82
CA HIS A 223 11.72 6.01 -18.15
C HIS A 223 12.47 4.69 -17.90
N GLY A 224 13.77 4.64 -18.15
CA GLY A 224 14.61 3.46 -17.88
C GLY A 224 14.71 3.12 -16.39
N ILE A 225 14.90 4.14 -15.54
CA ILE A 225 14.90 3.96 -14.08
C ILE A 225 13.50 3.56 -13.61
N ALA A 226 12.43 4.19 -14.11
CA ALA A 226 11.07 3.79 -13.78
C ALA A 226 10.79 2.32 -14.13
N LEU A 227 11.19 1.87 -15.33
CA LEU A 227 11.07 0.48 -15.76
C LEU A 227 11.87 -0.47 -14.86
N MET A 228 13.11 -0.12 -14.50
CA MET A 228 13.92 -0.90 -13.57
C MET A 228 13.19 -1.12 -12.23
N TYR A 229 12.59 -0.06 -11.69
CA TYR A 229 11.81 -0.17 -10.44
C TYR A 229 10.55 -1.02 -10.61
N VAL A 230 9.83 -0.92 -11.72
CA VAL A 230 8.69 -1.83 -11.99
C VAL A 230 9.16 -3.28 -12.05
N ILE A 231 10.30 -3.57 -12.68
CA ILE A 231 10.88 -4.92 -12.73
C ILE A 231 11.26 -5.40 -11.32
N LEU A 232 11.88 -4.53 -10.50
CA LEU A 232 12.17 -4.84 -9.10
C LEU A 232 10.90 -5.14 -8.29
N ALA A 233 9.81 -4.42 -8.54
CA ALA A 233 8.52 -4.69 -7.93
C ALA A 233 7.95 -6.05 -8.34
N ILE A 234 8.08 -6.43 -9.62
CA ILE A 234 7.66 -7.75 -10.12
C ILE A 234 8.45 -8.85 -9.41
N ILE A 235 9.79 -8.76 -9.42
CA ILE A 235 10.68 -9.74 -8.80
C ILE A 235 10.38 -9.84 -7.29
N GLY A 236 10.29 -8.70 -6.60
CA GLY A 236 10.00 -8.65 -5.18
C GLY A 236 8.62 -9.26 -4.84
N THR A 237 7.61 -9.01 -5.67
CA THR A 237 6.26 -9.59 -5.49
C THR A 237 6.27 -11.10 -5.70
N VAL A 238 6.99 -11.61 -6.71
CA VAL A 238 7.14 -13.07 -6.95
C VAL A 238 7.86 -13.74 -5.77
N ILE A 239 8.96 -13.14 -5.30
CA ILE A 239 9.73 -13.66 -4.15
C ILE A 239 8.85 -13.67 -2.91
N LEU A 240 8.17 -12.57 -2.60
CA LEU A 240 7.27 -12.48 -1.45
C LEU A 240 6.19 -13.56 -1.53
N ARG A 241 5.49 -13.66 -2.66
CA ARG A 241 4.45 -14.67 -2.89
C ARG A 241 4.96 -16.10 -2.72
N TYR A 242 6.15 -16.41 -3.26
CA TYR A 242 6.78 -17.72 -3.11
C TYR A 242 7.08 -18.04 -1.64
N ILE A 243 7.67 -17.09 -0.90
CA ILE A 243 8.02 -17.32 0.50
C ILE A 243 6.78 -17.44 1.37
N LEU A 244 5.76 -16.60 1.17
CA LEU A 244 4.49 -16.70 1.89
C LEU A 244 3.79 -18.03 1.61
N LYS A 245 3.79 -18.50 0.35
CA LYS A 245 3.27 -19.82 -0.02
C LYS A 245 4.05 -20.95 0.64
N ARG A 246 5.39 -20.86 0.66
CA ARG A 246 6.25 -21.84 1.33
C ARG A 246 5.98 -21.87 2.84
N GLU A 247 5.79 -20.72 3.47
CA GLU A 247 5.53 -20.63 4.91
C GLU A 247 4.14 -21.17 5.27
N ASN A 248 3.11 -20.90 4.45
CA ASN A 248 1.80 -21.55 4.58
C ASN A 248 1.92 -23.08 4.44
N ALA A 249 2.69 -23.58 3.46
CA ALA A 249 2.89 -25.01 3.29
C ALA A 249 3.68 -25.66 4.44
N ARG A 250 4.61 -24.93 5.08
CA ARG A 250 5.30 -25.40 6.30
C ARG A 250 4.34 -25.58 7.46
N ARG A 251 3.39 -24.65 7.62
CA ARG A 251 2.30 -24.77 8.60
C ARG A 251 1.37 -25.93 8.27
N ASP A 252 1.06 -26.18 7.00
CA ASP A 252 0.25 -27.33 6.59
C ASP A 252 0.92 -28.68 6.90
N ARG A 253 2.25 -28.71 7.00
CA ARG A 253 3.04 -29.88 7.40
C ARG A 253 3.25 -29.99 8.92
N GLY A 254 2.69 -29.08 9.71
CA GLY A 254 2.84 -29.06 11.17
C GLY A 254 4.22 -28.59 11.67
N GLU A 255 5.13 -28.17 10.78
CA GLU A 255 6.51 -27.75 11.18
C GLU A 255 6.52 -26.53 12.12
N ARG A 256 5.43 -25.76 12.12
CA ARG A 256 5.26 -24.54 12.92
C ARG A 256 4.36 -24.72 14.14
N ASP A 257 3.91 -25.95 14.41
CA ASP A 257 3.01 -26.21 15.52
C ASP A 257 3.72 -25.97 16.84
N GLU A 258 3.15 -25.09 17.66
CA GLU A 258 3.53 -24.88 19.05
C GLU A 258 2.78 -25.83 19.98
N ILE A 259 3.33 -26.03 21.19
CA ILE A 259 2.65 -26.78 22.23
C ILE A 259 1.63 -25.84 22.89
N ILE A 260 0.35 -26.23 22.90
CA ILE A 260 -0.73 -25.53 23.59
C ILE A 260 -1.25 -26.46 24.68
N GLN A 261 -1.30 -25.98 25.93
CA GLN A 261 -1.79 -26.79 27.05
C GLN A 261 -3.21 -27.32 26.75
N GLY A 262 -3.38 -28.64 26.85
CA GLY A 262 -4.65 -29.32 26.55
C GLY A 262 -4.84 -29.74 25.08
N GLN A 263 -3.86 -29.52 24.20
CA GLN A 263 -3.83 -30.09 22.84
C GLN A 263 -2.65 -31.06 22.70
N GLU A 264 -2.88 -32.21 22.06
CA GLU A 264 -1.82 -33.16 21.71
C GLU A 264 -1.14 -32.72 20.41
N GLY A 265 0.19 -32.62 20.44
CA GLY A 265 1.01 -32.22 19.28
C GLY A 265 1.84 -30.96 19.54
N GLY A 266 2.61 -30.55 18.53
CA GLY A 266 3.48 -29.38 18.58
C GLY A 266 4.94 -29.69 18.91
N HIS A 267 5.81 -28.78 18.51
CA HIS A 267 7.26 -28.88 18.74
C HIS A 267 7.69 -27.92 19.85
N ILE A 268 8.48 -28.42 20.82
CA ILE A 268 8.98 -27.60 21.93
C ILE A 268 9.84 -26.40 21.45
N THR A 269 10.48 -26.55 20.30
CA THR A 269 11.26 -25.49 19.63
C THR A 269 10.41 -24.31 19.20
N ASN A 270 9.10 -24.52 19.02
CA ASN A 270 8.13 -23.49 18.66
C ASN A 270 7.47 -22.85 19.89
N GLY A 271 7.83 -23.23 21.11
CA GLY A 271 7.31 -22.67 22.36
C GLY A 271 6.13 -23.44 22.96
N CYS A 272 5.83 -23.14 24.22
CA CYS A 272 4.73 -23.71 24.98
C CYS A 272 3.86 -22.59 25.54
N PHE A 273 2.55 -22.62 25.26
CA PHE A 273 1.58 -21.59 25.63
C PHE A 273 0.41 -22.19 26.40
N GLY A 274 -0.18 -21.43 27.33
CA GLY A 274 -1.33 -21.88 28.12
C GLY A 274 -2.64 -21.87 27.33
N SER A 275 -2.73 -21.06 26.27
CA SER A 275 -3.93 -20.97 25.42
C SER A 275 -3.60 -20.55 23.99
N VAL A 276 -4.54 -20.78 23.06
CA VAL A 276 -4.46 -20.31 21.66
C VAL A 276 -4.38 -18.78 21.59
N GLU A 277 -5.11 -18.07 22.44
CA GLU A 277 -5.12 -16.60 22.47
C GLU A 277 -3.76 -16.04 22.90
N GLU A 278 -3.12 -16.69 23.87
CA GLU A 278 -1.78 -16.34 24.31
C GLU A 278 -0.75 -16.58 23.18
N ALA A 279 -0.82 -17.73 22.50
CA ALA A 279 0.04 -18.04 21.37
C ALA A 279 -0.13 -17.01 20.23
N LYS A 280 -1.37 -16.65 19.88
CA LYS A 280 -1.68 -15.59 18.90
C LYS A 280 -1.05 -14.25 19.28
N ARG A 281 -1.18 -13.85 20.54
CA ARG A 281 -0.68 -12.55 21.03
C ARG A 281 0.85 -12.48 21.05
N GLU A 282 1.53 -13.54 21.46
CA GLU A 282 2.99 -13.55 21.55
C GLU A 282 3.67 -13.75 20.20
N LYS A 283 3.19 -14.72 19.42
CA LYS A 283 3.78 -15.04 18.11
C LYS A 283 3.33 -14.08 17.02
N GLY A 284 2.08 -13.59 17.04
CA GLY A 284 1.54 -12.76 15.98
C GLY A 284 1.46 -13.54 14.66
N ASP A 285 2.16 -13.09 13.62
CA ASP A 285 2.18 -13.73 12.31
C ASP A 285 2.93 -15.08 12.29
N GLU A 286 3.69 -15.41 13.34
CA GLU A 286 4.37 -16.71 13.49
C GLU A 286 3.49 -17.80 14.11
N TRP A 287 2.28 -17.45 14.57
CA TRP A 287 1.33 -18.40 15.13
C TRP A 287 1.00 -19.51 14.10
N SER A 288 0.88 -20.77 14.56
CA SER A 288 0.68 -21.93 13.66
C SER A 288 -0.59 -21.82 12.81
N GLY A 289 -1.65 -21.24 13.39
CA GLY A 289 -2.92 -21.03 12.70
C GLY A 289 -2.97 -19.79 11.80
N TYR A 290 -1.93 -18.95 11.78
CA TYR A 290 -1.90 -17.75 10.95
C TYR A 290 -1.67 -18.13 9.47
N ARG A 291 -2.54 -17.62 8.58
CA ARG A 291 -2.43 -17.84 7.14
C ARG A 291 -2.12 -16.53 6.43
N TYR A 292 -1.06 -16.54 5.62
CA TYR A 292 -0.77 -15.42 4.73
C TYR A 292 -1.68 -15.48 3.50
N THR A 293 -2.25 -14.33 3.15
CA THR A 293 -2.90 -14.10 1.86
C THR A 293 -1.84 -14.06 0.74
N LEU A 294 -2.13 -14.66 -0.42
CA LEU A 294 -1.19 -14.86 -1.54
C LEU A 294 -1.42 -13.93 -2.74
#